data_AF-A0A7Y2J0D6-F1
#
_entry.id   AF-A0A7Y2J0D6-F1
#
_cell.length_a   1.000
_cell.length_b   1.000
_cell.length_c   1.000
_cell.angle_alpha   90.00
_cell.angle_beta   90.00
_cell.angle_gamma   90.00
#
_symmetry.space_group_name_H-M   'P 1'
#
loop_
_entity.id
_entity.type
_entity.pdbx_description
1 polymer ?
#
loop_
_entity_poly.entity_id
_entity_poly.type
_entity_poly.pdbx_seq_one_letter_code
_entity_poly.pdbx_strand_id
1 'polypeptide(L)'
;HEELAQAIGPLNDLYRLSDSVFNDDNFHTVLTGFDMLTLRVIYARELRSGMTRDEVAARLPAILARLNPRGQRGGALVASDTPRAWVNTMEAALDPRSSPLRRRTAARDAVEYALEQGWEDNRLGYSLYALGRLSIGTQPELAVAAFLQAGSLYSTDDGTALQEAHVATQLAAFALTAGQSDIALEIVDRNLAAVSRAQKADLLATLLLIKAEALELEGRRTEAEAVRLDSLGWARYGFGSDREVRALAAEIAALSPRNRQGGGA
;
A
#
# COMPACT_ATOMS: atom_id res chain seq x y z
N HIS A 1 -10.17 -8.06 12.51
CA HIS A 1 -11.30 -8.30 11.57
C HIS A 1 -10.85 -8.83 10.19
N GLU A 2 -9.54 -9.01 9.99
CA GLU A 2 -8.88 -9.44 8.75
C GLU A 2 -8.82 -10.98 8.59
N GLU A 3 -8.60 -11.70 9.70
CA GLU A 3 -8.50 -13.18 9.70
C GLU A 3 -9.80 -13.90 9.33
N LEU A 4 -10.97 -13.26 9.49
CA LEU A 4 -12.27 -13.87 9.12
C LEU A 4 -12.62 -13.67 7.64
N ALA A 5 -12.04 -12.65 6.97
CA ALA A 5 -12.27 -12.37 5.56
C ALA A 5 -11.46 -13.31 4.65
N GLN A 6 -10.26 -13.73 5.10
CA GLN A 6 -9.44 -14.74 4.43
C GLN A 6 -10.09 -16.14 4.42
N ALA A 7 -11.02 -16.43 5.35
CA ALA A 7 -11.71 -17.72 5.41
C ALA A 7 -12.89 -17.84 4.42
N ILE A 8 -13.33 -16.75 3.79
CA ILE A 8 -14.60 -16.69 3.01
C ILE A 8 -14.46 -16.13 1.58
N GLY A 9 -13.27 -15.68 1.17
CA GLY A 9 -12.99 -15.19 -0.18
C GLY A 9 -12.22 -16.20 -1.06
N PRO A 10 -12.09 -15.94 -2.38
CA PRO A 10 -11.29 -16.78 -3.25
C PRO A 10 -9.81 -16.70 -2.84
N LEU A 11 -9.18 -17.86 -2.64
CA LEU A 11 -7.73 -17.99 -2.55
C LEU A 11 -7.16 -17.82 -3.97
N ASN A 12 -6.73 -16.62 -4.36
CA ASN A 12 -5.87 -16.44 -5.55
C ASN A 12 -5.25 -15.04 -5.58
N ASP A 13 -3.93 -15.00 -5.70
CA ASP A 13 -3.13 -13.78 -5.78
C ASP A 13 -3.41 -13.03 -7.10
N LEU A 14 -4.30 -12.04 -7.05
CA LEU A 14 -4.63 -11.20 -8.19
C LEU A 14 -3.79 -9.92 -8.18
N TYR A 15 -2.46 -10.06 -8.19
CA TYR A 15 -1.49 -8.94 -8.22
C TYR A 15 -1.73 -7.91 -9.35
N ARG A 16 -2.56 -8.25 -10.35
CA ARG A 16 -3.02 -7.36 -11.44
C ARG A 16 -4.16 -6.40 -11.05
N LEU A 17 -4.89 -6.68 -9.96
CA LEU A 17 -5.94 -5.81 -9.44
C LEU A 17 -5.33 -4.89 -8.39
N SER A 18 -5.53 -3.59 -8.50
CA SER A 18 -5.05 -2.60 -7.54
C SER A 18 -5.95 -2.46 -6.31
N ASP A 19 -7.22 -2.84 -6.42
CA ASP A 19 -8.24 -2.59 -5.38
C ASP A 19 -8.77 -3.91 -4.85
N SER A 20 -8.03 -4.62 -3.98
CA SER A 20 -8.46 -5.91 -3.42
C SER A 20 -7.69 -6.28 -2.15
N VAL A 21 -8.40 -6.51 -1.03
CA VAL A 21 -7.89 -7.14 0.21
C VAL A 21 -7.50 -8.60 -0.03
N PHE A 22 -8.03 -9.23 -1.09
CA PHE A 22 -7.60 -10.59 -1.47
C PHE A 22 -6.22 -10.65 -2.12
N ASN A 23 -5.57 -9.50 -2.37
CA ASN A 23 -4.16 -9.49 -2.69
C ASN A 23 -3.36 -9.46 -1.39
N ASP A 24 -2.41 -10.39 -1.25
CA ASP A 24 -1.44 -10.44 -0.15
C ASP A 24 -0.36 -9.34 -0.29
N ASP A 25 -0.76 -8.14 -0.73
CA ASP A 25 0.14 -6.99 -0.89
C ASP A 25 0.12 -6.02 0.31
N ASN A 26 -0.72 -6.31 1.32
CA ASN A 26 -0.85 -5.55 2.58
C ASN A 26 -1.23 -4.07 2.42
N PHE A 27 -1.71 -3.63 1.25
CA PHE A 27 -2.12 -2.24 1.05
C PHE A 27 -3.58 -1.97 1.50
N HIS A 28 -4.42 -3.00 1.59
CA HIS A 28 -5.83 -2.89 1.96
C HIS A 28 -6.18 -3.66 3.25
N THR A 29 -6.43 -2.94 4.34
CA THR A 29 -6.97 -3.46 5.63
C THR A 29 -8.51 -3.41 5.77
N VAL A 30 -9.24 -2.99 4.72
CA VAL A 30 -10.72 -2.86 4.71
C VAL A 30 -11.21 -3.33 3.35
N LEU A 31 -12.30 -4.12 3.33
CA LEU A 31 -12.91 -4.65 2.10
C LEU A 31 -13.15 -3.54 1.08
N THR A 32 -12.49 -3.64 -0.07
CA THR A 32 -12.62 -2.72 -1.20
C THR A 32 -13.96 -2.89 -1.92
N GLY A 33 -14.27 -2.00 -2.86
CA GLY A 33 -15.47 -2.12 -3.69
C GLY A 33 -15.46 -3.42 -4.51
N PHE A 34 -14.29 -3.84 -4.97
CA PHE A 34 -14.08 -5.11 -5.65
C PHE A 34 -14.25 -6.31 -4.71
N ASP A 35 -13.71 -6.26 -3.49
CA ASP A 35 -13.86 -7.37 -2.53
C ASP A 35 -15.32 -7.57 -2.15
N MET A 36 -16.03 -6.47 -1.89
CA MET A 36 -17.46 -6.50 -1.60
C MET A 36 -18.26 -7.01 -2.79
N LEU A 37 -17.86 -6.69 -4.02
CA LEU A 37 -18.47 -7.25 -5.23
C LEU A 37 -18.22 -8.76 -5.32
N THR A 38 -16.99 -9.20 -5.11
CA THR A 38 -16.58 -10.61 -5.15
C THR A 38 -17.32 -11.42 -4.08
N LEU A 39 -17.40 -10.94 -2.85
CA LEU A 39 -18.19 -11.59 -1.78
C LEU A 39 -19.68 -11.68 -2.16
N ARG A 40 -20.27 -10.62 -2.72
CA ARG A 40 -21.67 -10.64 -3.18
C ARG A 40 -21.89 -11.60 -4.34
N VAL A 41 -20.90 -11.81 -5.19
CA VAL A 41 -20.92 -12.80 -6.28
C VAL A 41 -20.85 -14.21 -5.70
N ILE A 42 -19.91 -14.49 -4.78
CA ILE A 42 -19.74 -15.80 -4.14
C ILE A 42 -21.02 -16.24 -3.42
N TYR A 43 -21.67 -15.32 -2.71
CA TYR A 43 -22.91 -15.57 -1.99
C TYR A 43 -24.17 -15.26 -2.81
N ALA A 44 -24.04 -15.11 -4.13
CA ALA A 44 -25.21 -14.93 -4.99
C ALA A 44 -26.07 -16.21 -4.95
N ARG A 45 -27.38 -16.04 -4.70
CA ARG A 45 -28.36 -17.15 -4.65
C ARG A 45 -28.37 -18.03 -5.91
N GLU A 46 -27.89 -17.48 -7.02
CA GLU A 46 -27.78 -18.15 -8.30
C GLU A 46 -26.61 -19.17 -8.33
N LEU A 47 -25.66 -19.09 -7.40
CA LEU A 47 -24.55 -20.04 -7.23
C LEU A 47 -24.86 -21.02 -6.07
N ARG A 48 -24.61 -22.32 -6.29
CA ARG A 48 -24.83 -23.38 -5.30
C ARG A 48 -23.61 -24.28 -5.21
N SER A 49 -23.34 -24.81 -4.01
CA SER A 49 -22.28 -25.78 -3.80
C SER A 49 -22.45 -26.99 -4.71
N GLY A 50 -21.35 -27.43 -5.32
CA GLY A 50 -21.34 -28.56 -6.28
C GLY A 50 -21.48 -28.18 -7.75
N MET A 51 -21.65 -26.89 -8.09
CA MET A 51 -21.59 -26.42 -9.48
C MET A 51 -20.17 -26.58 -10.07
N THR A 52 -20.10 -26.94 -11.34
CA THR A 52 -18.86 -26.98 -12.13
C THR A 52 -18.40 -25.56 -12.50
N ARG A 53 -17.12 -25.43 -12.90
CA ARG A 53 -16.56 -24.15 -13.35
C ARG A 53 -17.37 -23.53 -14.50
N ASP A 54 -17.80 -24.34 -15.46
CA ASP A 54 -18.56 -23.86 -16.63
C ASP A 54 -19.97 -23.42 -16.24
N GLU A 55 -20.60 -24.12 -15.30
CA GLU A 55 -21.90 -23.74 -14.75
C GLU A 55 -21.86 -22.42 -13.99
N VAL A 56 -20.79 -22.17 -13.24
CA VAL A 56 -20.57 -20.87 -12.59
C VAL A 56 -20.30 -19.81 -13.64
N ALA A 57 -19.40 -20.08 -14.60
CA ALA A 57 -19.05 -19.14 -15.66
C ALA A 57 -20.25 -18.68 -16.49
N ALA A 58 -21.19 -19.58 -16.80
CA ALA A 58 -22.42 -19.24 -17.53
C ALA A 58 -23.36 -18.30 -16.75
N ARG A 59 -23.28 -18.29 -15.41
CA ARG A 59 -24.16 -17.50 -14.53
C ARG A 59 -23.55 -16.15 -14.13
N LEU A 60 -22.22 -16.05 -14.13
CA LEU A 60 -21.48 -14.85 -13.72
C LEU A 60 -21.90 -13.57 -14.47
N PRO A 61 -22.10 -13.54 -15.80
CA PRO A 61 -22.46 -12.31 -16.51
C PRO A 61 -23.74 -11.66 -15.98
N ALA A 62 -24.79 -12.46 -15.75
CA ALA A 62 -26.07 -11.95 -15.24
C ALA A 62 -25.96 -11.47 -13.77
N ILE A 63 -25.17 -12.17 -12.95
CA ILE A 63 -24.91 -11.79 -11.56
C ILE A 63 -24.13 -10.47 -11.49
N LEU A 64 -23.05 -10.36 -12.26
CA LEU A 64 -22.21 -9.16 -12.34
C LEU A 64 -22.98 -7.98 -12.93
N ALA A 65 -23.80 -8.21 -13.96
CA ALA A 65 -24.67 -7.18 -14.55
C ALA A 65 -25.62 -6.55 -13.52
N ARG A 66 -26.15 -7.37 -12.60
CA ARG A 66 -27.03 -6.95 -11.52
C ARG A 66 -26.28 -6.24 -10.38
N LEU A 67 -25.11 -6.76 -10.00
CA LEU A 67 -24.35 -6.28 -8.85
C LEU A 67 -23.45 -5.08 -9.16
N ASN A 68 -22.93 -4.97 -10.39
CA ASN A 68 -22.12 -3.85 -10.87
C ASN A 68 -22.52 -3.45 -12.31
N PRO A 69 -23.65 -2.76 -12.50
CA PRO A 69 -24.13 -2.34 -13.83
C PRO A 69 -23.14 -1.42 -14.56
N ARG A 70 -22.32 -0.66 -13.82
CA ARG A 70 -21.29 0.23 -14.41
C ARG A 70 -20.16 -0.57 -15.08
N GLY A 71 -19.83 -1.74 -14.54
CA GLY A 71 -18.81 -2.65 -15.08
C GLY A 71 -19.15 -3.22 -16.47
N GLN A 72 -20.42 -3.16 -16.90
CA GLN A 72 -20.81 -3.56 -18.26
C GLN A 72 -20.34 -2.59 -19.34
N ARG A 73 -20.00 -1.35 -18.97
CA ARG A 73 -19.63 -0.27 -19.90
C ARG A 73 -18.12 -0.08 -19.99
N GLY A 74 -17.34 -0.78 -19.17
CA GLY A 74 -15.88 -0.71 -19.17
C GLY A 74 -15.28 -1.70 -20.17
N GLY A 75 -14.47 -1.21 -21.09
CA GLY A 75 -13.54 -2.05 -21.84
C GLY A 75 -12.39 -2.44 -20.92
N ALA A 76 -12.52 -3.52 -20.16
CA ALA A 76 -11.39 -4.07 -19.44
C ALA A 76 -10.44 -4.68 -20.49
N LEU A 77 -9.27 -4.08 -20.68
CA LEU A 77 -8.13 -4.80 -21.24
C LEU A 77 -7.95 -6.05 -20.38
N VAL A 78 -8.04 -7.23 -21.00
CA VAL A 78 -7.77 -8.49 -20.30
C VAL A 78 -6.29 -8.46 -19.94
N ALA A 79 -5.97 -7.99 -18.73
CA ALA A 79 -4.62 -8.01 -18.22
C ALA A 79 -4.13 -9.46 -18.23
N SER A 80 -2.99 -9.69 -18.91
CA SER A 80 -2.37 -11.00 -19.00
C SER A 80 -2.21 -11.61 -17.61
N ASP A 81 -2.42 -12.92 -17.50
CA ASP A 81 -2.24 -13.63 -16.23
C ASP A 81 -0.84 -13.37 -15.69
N THR A 82 -0.74 -13.16 -14.36
CA THR A 82 0.56 -12.97 -13.69
C THR A 82 1.34 -14.28 -13.73
N PRO A 83 2.49 -14.35 -14.43
CA PRO A 83 3.28 -15.57 -14.51
C PRO A 83 3.83 -15.98 -13.14
N ARG A 84 3.83 -17.29 -12.83
CA ARG A 84 4.43 -17.80 -11.58
C ARG A 84 5.92 -17.44 -11.42
N ALA A 85 6.64 -17.23 -12.51
CA ALA A 85 8.02 -16.77 -12.47
C ALA A 85 8.16 -15.46 -11.70
N TRP A 86 7.34 -14.45 -12.02
CA TRP A 86 7.33 -13.18 -11.29
C TRP A 86 6.86 -13.37 -9.84
N VAL A 87 5.79 -14.15 -9.63
CA VAL A 87 5.28 -14.41 -8.28
C VAL A 87 6.36 -15.01 -7.37
N ASN A 88 7.14 -15.97 -7.87
CA ASN A 88 8.25 -16.57 -7.12
C ASN A 88 9.33 -15.53 -6.73
N THR A 89 9.61 -14.55 -7.61
CA THR A 89 10.57 -13.47 -7.29
C THR A 89 10.04 -12.56 -6.18
N MET A 90 8.74 -12.24 -6.20
CA MET A 90 8.10 -11.45 -5.14
C MET A 90 8.02 -12.22 -3.83
N GLU A 91 7.60 -13.49 -3.84
CA GLU A 91 7.60 -14.35 -2.65
C GLU A 91 9.01 -14.42 -2.03
N ALA A 92 10.06 -14.56 -2.83
CA ALA A 92 11.44 -14.58 -2.36
C ALA A 92 11.92 -13.22 -1.83
N ALA A 93 11.43 -12.10 -2.37
CA ALA A 93 11.71 -10.76 -1.86
C ALA A 93 11.04 -10.51 -0.50
N LEU A 94 9.84 -11.05 -0.30
CA LEU A 94 9.02 -10.80 0.88
C LEU A 94 9.26 -11.80 2.01
N ASP A 95 9.89 -12.96 1.73
CA ASP A 95 10.18 -13.99 2.75
C ASP A 95 11.06 -13.46 3.91
N PRO A 96 10.52 -13.33 5.13
CA PRO A 96 11.27 -12.82 6.27
C PRO A 96 12.35 -13.79 6.76
N ARG A 97 12.32 -15.06 6.36
CA ARG A 97 13.31 -16.08 6.73
C ARG A 97 14.56 -16.01 5.87
N SER A 98 14.49 -15.34 4.72
CA SER A 98 15.59 -15.19 3.77
C SER A 98 16.54 -14.06 4.16
N SER A 99 17.81 -14.17 3.76
CA SER A 99 18.82 -13.15 4.08
C SER A 99 18.51 -11.81 3.39
N PRO A 100 18.88 -10.66 4.00
CA PRO A 100 18.61 -9.35 3.41
C PRO A 100 19.14 -9.18 1.98
N LEU A 101 20.32 -9.75 1.70
CA LEU A 101 20.90 -9.73 0.35
C LEU A 101 20.04 -10.51 -0.65
N ARG A 102 19.61 -11.73 -0.31
CA ARG A 102 18.77 -12.55 -1.20
C ARG A 102 17.44 -11.87 -1.50
N ARG A 103 16.79 -11.32 -0.48
CA ARG A 103 15.52 -10.60 -0.62
C ARG A 103 15.65 -9.42 -1.58
N ARG A 104 16.72 -8.63 -1.45
CA ARG A 104 16.97 -7.49 -2.33
C ARG A 104 17.31 -7.90 -3.76
N THR A 105 18.07 -8.98 -3.95
CA THR A 105 18.31 -9.54 -5.29
C THR A 105 17.00 -9.97 -5.92
N ALA A 106 16.16 -10.74 -5.21
CA ALA A 106 14.87 -11.18 -5.71
C ALA A 106 13.92 -10.01 -6.06
N ALA A 107 13.94 -8.92 -5.28
CA ALA A 107 13.17 -7.73 -5.60
C ALA A 107 13.66 -7.01 -6.87
N ARG A 108 14.97 -7.03 -7.13
CA ARG A 108 15.53 -6.52 -8.39
C ARG A 108 15.12 -7.40 -9.56
N ASP A 109 15.21 -8.71 -9.40
CA ASP A 109 14.79 -9.68 -10.42
C ASP A 109 13.29 -9.52 -10.76
N ALA A 110 12.46 -9.20 -9.76
CA ALA A 110 11.04 -8.91 -9.97
C ALA A 110 10.78 -7.65 -10.81
N VAL A 111 11.55 -6.58 -10.56
CA VAL A 111 11.49 -5.34 -11.37
C VAL A 111 11.97 -5.61 -12.79
N GLU A 112 13.10 -6.29 -12.96
CA GLU A 112 13.63 -6.65 -14.27
C GLU A 112 12.63 -7.48 -15.07
N TYR A 113 12.03 -8.51 -14.45
CA TYR A 113 10.99 -9.31 -15.07
C TYR A 113 9.78 -8.46 -15.50
N ALA A 114 9.29 -7.58 -14.63
CA ALA A 114 8.15 -6.71 -14.95
C ALA A 114 8.44 -5.80 -16.15
N LEU A 115 9.66 -5.25 -16.24
CA LEU A 115 10.12 -4.43 -17.36
C LEU A 115 10.26 -5.24 -18.66
N GLU A 116 10.81 -6.46 -18.59
CA GLU A 116 10.91 -7.37 -19.74
C GLU A 116 9.53 -7.77 -20.30
N GLN A 117 8.52 -7.87 -19.44
CA GLN A 117 7.14 -8.12 -19.86
C GLN A 117 6.43 -6.86 -20.39
N GLY A 118 7.08 -5.69 -20.33
CA GLY A 118 6.48 -4.41 -20.73
C GLY A 118 5.31 -4.00 -19.84
N TRP A 119 5.33 -4.37 -18.56
CA TRP A 119 4.28 -3.98 -17.62
C TRP A 119 4.47 -2.55 -17.14
N GLU A 120 3.38 -1.80 -17.11
CA GLU A 120 3.30 -0.43 -16.56
C GLU A 120 2.21 -0.33 -15.48
N ASP A 121 1.83 -1.47 -14.90
CA ASP A 121 0.71 -1.59 -13.95
C ASP A 121 1.20 -1.87 -12.51
N ASN A 122 0.24 -2.23 -11.63
CA ASN A 122 0.47 -2.56 -10.23
C ASN A 122 1.60 -3.58 -10.00
N ARG A 123 1.86 -4.49 -10.95
CA ARG A 123 2.95 -5.47 -10.81
C ARG A 123 4.31 -4.80 -10.81
N LEU A 124 4.56 -3.89 -11.76
CA LEU A 124 5.80 -3.10 -11.76
C LEU A 124 5.87 -2.19 -10.53
N GLY A 125 4.76 -1.51 -10.20
CA GLY A 125 4.67 -0.65 -9.02
C GLY A 125 5.00 -1.38 -7.72
N TYR A 126 4.50 -2.60 -7.55
CA TYR A 126 4.71 -3.40 -6.34
C TYR A 126 6.15 -3.93 -6.24
N SER A 127 6.72 -4.39 -7.35
CA SER A 127 8.14 -4.77 -7.42
C SER A 127 9.06 -3.60 -7.06
N LEU A 128 8.78 -2.40 -7.57
CA LEU A 128 9.53 -1.18 -7.26
C LEU A 128 9.39 -0.78 -5.79
N TYR A 129 8.18 -0.83 -5.23
CA TYR A 129 7.96 -0.56 -3.81
C TYR A 129 8.76 -1.53 -2.91
N ALA A 130 8.72 -2.83 -3.21
CA ALA A 130 9.48 -3.84 -2.47
C ALA A 130 10.99 -3.62 -2.58
N LEU A 131 11.50 -3.35 -3.80
CA LEU A 131 12.90 -3.02 -4.03
C LEU A 131 13.31 -1.78 -3.23
N GLY A 132 12.47 -0.75 -3.22
CA GLY A 132 12.67 0.47 -2.45
C GLY A 132 12.85 0.18 -0.96
N ARG A 133 11.87 -0.51 -0.36
CA ARG A 133 11.86 -0.89 1.06
C ARG A 133 13.09 -1.71 1.46
N LEU A 134 13.50 -2.66 0.63
CA LEU A 134 14.66 -3.54 0.90
C LEU A 134 16.02 -2.86 0.68
N SER A 135 16.02 -1.66 0.07
CA SER A 135 17.22 -0.92 -0.24
C SER A 135 17.52 0.22 0.74
N ILE A 136 16.54 0.70 1.52
CA ILE A 136 16.65 1.85 2.44
C ILE A 136 17.96 1.84 3.26
N GLY A 137 18.27 0.72 3.92
CA GLY A 137 19.42 0.64 4.83
C GLY A 137 20.79 0.45 4.17
N THR A 138 20.87 0.25 2.86
CA THR A 138 22.15 -0.09 2.18
C THR A 138 22.41 0.69 0.89
N GLN A 139 21.36 1.10 0.19
CA GLN A 139 21.38 1.79 -1.10
C GLN A 139 20.24 2.82 -1.12
N PRO A 140 20.33 3.90 -0.32
CA PRO A 140 19.24 4.86 -0.15
C PRO A 140 18.88 5.59 -1.46
N GLU A 141 19.84 5.83 -2.34
CA GLU A 141 19.59 6.45 -3.65
C GLU A 141 18.74 5.54 -4.54
N LEU A 142 19.05 4.24 -4.54
CA LEU A 142 18.23 3.24 -5.24
C LEU A 142 16.83 3.16 -4.63
N ALA A 143 16.72 3.26 -3.31
CA ALA A 143 15.43 3.23 -2.63
C ALA A 143 14.54 4.41 -3.05
N VAL A 144 15.08 5.63 -3.01
CA VAL A 144 14.36 6.84 -3.44
C VAL A 144 13.98 6.75 -4.93
N ALA A 145 14.90 6.33 -5.80
CA ALA A 145 14.61 6.17 -7.22
C ALA A 145 13.46 5.18 -7.47
N ALA A 146 13.47 4.03 -6.80
CA ALA A 146 12.41 3.03 -6.91
C ALA A 146 11.06 3.55 -6.40
N PHE A 147 11.06 4.28 -5.28
CA PHE A 147 9.84 4.91 -4.76
C PHE A 147 9.29 6.00 -5.67
N LEU A 148 10.14 6.86 -6.23
CA LEU A 148 9.70 7.89 -7.20
C LEU A 148 9.06 7.24 -8.43
N GLN A 149 9.65 6.17 -8.95
CA GLN A 149 9.10 5.44 -10.10
C GLN A 149 7.78 4.74 -9.74
N ALA A 150 7.69 4.08 -8.58
CA ALA A 150 6.45 3.47 -8.10
C ALA A 150 5.34 4.52 -7.89
N GLY A 151 5.66 5.65 -7.29
CA GLY A 151 4.71 6.75 -7.07
C GLY A 151 4.20 7.34 -8.38
N SER A 152 5.08 7.51 -9.37
CA SER A 152 4.67 7.95 -10.71
C SER A 152 3.68 6.98 -11.34
N LEU A 153 3.91 5.66 -11.23
CA LEU A 153 2.99 4.65 -11.76
C LEU A 153 1.63 4.73 -11.06
N TYR A 154 1.61 4.75 -9.72
CA TYR A 154 0.36 4.80 -8.95
C TYR A 154 -0.41 6.11 -9.07
N SER A 155 0.26 7.22 -9.43
CA SER A 155 -0.41 8.51 -9.63
C SER A 155 -1.25 8.58 -10.92
N THR A 156 -1.14 7.58 -11.80
CA THR A 156 -1.85 7.56 -13.10
C THR A 156 -3.30 7.09 -13.00
N ASP A 157 -3.67 6.38 -11.94
CA ASP A 157 -5.01 5.83 -11.73
C ASP A 157 -5.52 6.18 -10.32
N ASP A 158 -6.73 6.74 -10.24
CA ASP A 158 -7.42 7.01 -8.97
C ASP A 158 -7.63 5.71 -8.16
N GLY A 159 -7.67 4.55 -8.83
CA GLY A 159 -7.76 3.23 -8.20
C GLY A 159 -6.51 2.81 -7.42
N THR A 160 -5.36 3.47 -7.63
CA THR A 160 -4.09 3.16 -6.94
C THR A 160 -3.69 4.20 -5.90
N ALA A 161 -4.61 5.07 -5.49
CA ALA A 161 -4.32 6.16 -4.55
C ALA A 161 -3.81 5.69 -3.18
N LEU A 162 -4.15 4.47 -2.75
CA LEU A 162 -3.60 3.91 -1.50
C LEU A 162 -2.15 3.45 -1.65
N GLN A 163 -1.83 2.79 -2.76
CA GLN A 163 -0.46 2.41 -3.07
C GLN A 163 0.43 3.66 -3.22
N GLU A 164 -0.07 4.70 -3.89
CA GLU A 164 0.60 6.01 -3.95
C GLU A 164 0.87 6.53 -2.54
N ALA A 165 -0.11 6.49 -1.62
CA ALA A 165 0.06 6.96 -0.25
C ALA A 165 1.07 6.15 0.59
N HIS A 166 1.18 4.84 0.36
CA HIS A 166 2.21 4.01 0.99
C HIS A 166 3.61 4.36 0.50
N VAL A 167 3.77 4.59 -0.80
CA VAL A 167 5.02 5.10 -1.38
C VAL A 167 5.33 6.51 -0.84
N ALA A 168 4.32 7.38 -0.79
CA ALA A 168 4.42 8.74 -0.31
C ALA A 168 4.92 8.81 1.15
N THR A 169 4.47 7.88 2.00
CA THR A 169 5.00 7.75 3.38
C THR A 169 6.51 7.58 3.40
N GLN A 170 7.06 6.74 2.52
CA GLN A 170 8.51 6.53 2.45
C GLN A 170 9.24 7.77 1.93
N LEU A 171 8.72 8.39 0.86
CA LEU A 171 9.31 9.61 0.30
C LEU A 171 9.27 10.79 1.29
N ALA A 172 8.17 10.96 2.03
CA ALA A 172 8.04 11.98 3.06
C ALA A 172 8.99 11.73 4.24
N ALA A 173 9.18 10.46 4.64
CA ALA A 173 10.17 10.10 5.65
C ALA A 173 11.61 10.41 5.19
N PHE A 174 11.95 10.18 3.92
CA PHE A 174 13.24 10.58 3.35
C PHE A 174 13.42 12.10 3.33
N ALA A 175 12.41 12.84 2.86
CA ALA A 175 12.42 14.31 2.85
C ALA A 175 12.60 14.88 4.28
N LEU A 176 11.85 14.35 5.25
CA LEU A 176 11.97 14.72 6.65
C LEU A 176 13.38 14.42 7.20
N THR A 177 13.94 13.24 6.89
CA THR A 177 15.31 12.86 7.28
C THR A 177 16.36 13.80 6.70
N ALA A 178 16.13 14.30 5.48
CA ALA A 178 16.98 15.28 4.81
C ALA A 178 16.77 16.73 5.30
N GLY A 179 15.81 16.97 6.20
CA GLY A 179 15.44 18.30 6.68
C GLY A 179 14.62 19.13 5.67
N GLN A 180 14.10 18.49 4.62
CA GLN A 180 13.23 19.10 3.60
C GLN A 180 11.78 19.06 4.09
N SER A 181 11.47 19.88 5.09
CA SER A 181 10.15 19.89 5.73
C SER A 181 9.03 20.32 4.78
N ASP A 182 9.31 21.27 3.89
CA ASP A 182 8.40 21.76 2.86
C ASP A 182 7.97 20.63 1.90
N ILE A 183 8.94 19.85 1.40
CA ILE A 183 8.69 18.70 0.53
C ILE A 183 7.91 17.61 1.29
N ALA A 184 8.29 17.33 2.55
CA ALA A 184 7.58 16.35 3.37
C ALA A 184 6.11 16.74 3.58
N LEU A 185 5.82 18.01 3.83
CA LEU A 185 4.47 18.53 3.98
C LEU A 185 3.65 18.42 2.71
N GLU A 186 4.22 18.79 1.56
CA GLU A 186 3.55 18.68 0.26
C GLU A 186 3.15 17.23 -0.05
N ILE A 187 4.08 16.28 0.13
CA ILE A 187 3.85 14.85 -0.10
C ILE A 187 2.72 14.34 0.80
N VAL A 188 2.76 14.67 2.10
CA VAL A 188 1.73 14.24 3.05
C VAL A 188 0.37 14.82 2.67
N ASP A 189 0.29 16.13 2.47
CA ASP A 189 -0.98 16.84 2.28
C ASP A 189 -1.72 16.40 1.01
N ARG A 190 -0.97 16.08 -0.05
CA ARG A 190 -1.53 15.51 -1.28
C ARG A 190 -2.23 14.16 -1.06
N ASN A 191 -1.76 13.37 -0.10
CA ASN A 191 -2.21 11.99 0.11
C ASN A 191 -3.25 11.83 1.23
N LEU A 192 -3.37 12.80 2.15
CA LEU A 192 -4.27 12.69 3.32
C LEU A 192 -5.72 12.40 2.92
N ALA A 193 -6.27 13.08 1.92
CA ALA A 193 -7.66 12.91 1.52
C ALA A 193 -7.96 11.49 1.00
N ALA A 194 -7.02 10.88 0.26
CA ALA A 194 -7.18 9.52 -0.24
C ALA A 194 -7.17 8.51 0.91
N VAL A 195 -6.19 8.62 1.82
CA VAL A 195 -6.04 7.73 2.97
C VAL A 195 -7.22 7.85 3.94
N SER A 196 -7.72 9.07 4.19
CA SER A 196 -8.91 9.29 5.01
C SER A 196 -10.16 8.65 4.40
N ARG A 197 -10.39 8.80 3.09
CA ARG A 197 -11.54 8.17 2.40
C ARG A 197 -11.50 6.65 2.48
N ALA A 198 -10.30 6.08 2.40
CA ALA A 198 -10.07 4.65 2.49
C ALA A 198 -10.12 4.09 3.93
N GLN A 199 -10.29 4.95 4.94
CA GLN A 199 -10.37 4.58 6.36
C GLN A 199 -9.14 3.77 6.83
N LYS A 200 -7.96 4.05 6.26
CA LYS A 200 -6.68 3.41 6.60
C LYS A 200 -6.03 4.15 7.78
N ALA A 201 -6.51 3.85 8.98
CA ALA A 201 -6.17 4.63 10.18
C ALA A 201 -4.69 4.57 10.57
N ASP A 202 -4.03 3.44 10.36
CA ASP A 202 -2.61 3.21 10.59
C ASP A 202 -1.73 4.06 9.65
N LEU A 203 -2.06 4.05 8.35
CA LEU A 203 -1.39 4.88 7.35
C LEU A 203 -1.66 6.37 7.57
N LEU A 204 -2.90 6.72 7.91
CA LEU A 204 -3.28 8.11 8.21
C LEU A 204 -2.51 8.63 9.43
N ALA A 205 -2.43 7.84 10.50
CA ALA A 205 -1.66 8.20 11.68
C ALA A 205 -0.17 8.40 11.35
N THR A 206 0.40 7.52 10.53
CA THR A 206 1.80 7.61 10.10
C THR A 206 2.08 8.91 9.33
N LEU A 207 1.23 9.23 8.34
CA LEU A 207 1.35 10.47 7.57
C LEU A 207 1.19 11.71 8.46
N LEU A 208 0.22 11.72 9.38
CA LEU A 208 0.01 12.84 10.31
C LEU A 208 1.20 13.01 11.28
N LEU A 209 1.80 11.92 11.76
CA LEU A 209 3.01 12.00 12.59
C LEU A 209 4.19 12.60 11.81
N ILE A 210 4.38 12.20 10.54
CA ILE A 210 5.41 12.81 9.67
C ILE A 210 5.13 14.31 9.47
N LYS A 211 3.87 14.68 9.21
CA LYS A 211 3.44 16.09 9.10
C LYS A 211 3.73 16.87 10.38
N ALA A 212 3.45 16.32 11.56
CA ALA A 212 3.74 16.98 12.83
C ALA A 212 5.25 17.25 12.98
N GLU A 213 6.11 16.30 12.64
CA GLU A 213 7.57 16.50 12.71
C GLU A 213 8.07 17.52 11.67
N ALA A 214 7.47 17.54 10.47
CA ALA A 214 7.81 18.55 9.46
C ALA A 214 7.37 19.96 9.89
N LEU A 215 6.18 20.12 10.47
CA LEU A 215 5.71 21.39 11.05
C LEU A 215 6.61 21.86 12.20
N GLU A 216 7.08 20.95 13.05
CA GLU A 216 8.04 21.25 14.11
C GLU A 216 9.38 21.79 13.56
N LEU A 217 9.85 21.28 12.43
CA LEU A 217 11.05 21.77 11.76
C LEU A 217 10.88 23.19 11.19
N GLU A 218 9.67 23.53 10.70
CA GLU A 218 9.33 24.88 10.27
C GLU A 218 9.10 25.86 11.43
N GLY A 219 9.15 25.40 12.68
CA GLY A 219 8.87 26.21 13.87
C GLY A 219 7.37 26.42 14.15
N ARG A 220 6.49 25.73 13.42
CA ARG A 220 5.01 25.81 13.55
C ARG A 220 4.50 24.91 14.67
N ARG A 221 5.02 25.12 15.89
CA ARG A 221 4.81 24.23 17.05
C ARG A 221 3.35 23.99 17.43
N THR A 222 2.53 25.03 17.42
CA THR A 222 1.11 24.91 17.78
C THR A 222 0.34 24.03 16.80
N GLU A 223 0.64 24.15 15.50
CA GLU A 223 0.03 23.31 14.47
C GLU A 223 0.55 21.87 14.56
N ALA A 224 1.85 21.70 14.78
CA ALA A 224 2.45 20.38 14.94
C ALA A 224 1.82 19.60 16.11
N GLU A 225 1.62 20.25 17.25
CA GLU A 225 1.01 19.61 18.41
C GLU A 225 -0.44 19.23 18.18
N ALA A 226 -1.22 20.09 17.50
CA ALA A 226 -2.58 19.75 17.11
C ALA A 226 -2.63 18.52 16.19
N VAL A 227 -1.79 18.49 15.15
CA VAL A 227 -1.70 17.34 14.23
C VAL A 227 -1.25 16.07 14.96
N ARG A 228 -0.32 16.18 15.91
CA ARG A 228 0.16 15.04 16.72
C ARG A 228 -0.95 14.49 17.63
N LEU A 229 -1.79 15.34 18.20
CA LEU A 229 -2.94 14.89 18.98
C LEU A 229 -3.96 14.14 18.10
N ASP A 230 -4.25 14.67 16.91
CA ASP A 230 -5.15 14.03 15.95
C ASP A 230 -4.61 12.68 15.48
N SER A 231 -3.30 12.58 15.24
CA SER A 231 -2.67 11.33 14.80
C SER A 231 -2.80 10.22 15.84
N LEU A 232 -2.73 10.54 17.13
CA LEU A 232 -2.89 9.55 18.21
C LEU A 232 -4.30 8.94 18.26
N GLY A 233 -5.32 9.72 17.91
CA GLY A 233 -6.69 9.21 17.79
C GLY A 233 -6.81 8.12 16.73
N TRP A 234 -6.26 8.39 15.53
CA TRP A 234 -6.20 7.41 14.44
C TRP A 234 -5.28 6.23 14.75
N ALA A 235 -4.14 6.48 15.38
CA ALA A 235 -3.16 5.45 15.71
C ALA A 235 -3.73 4.40 16.67
N ARG A 236 -4.50 4.83 17.68
CA ARG A 236 -5.20 3.90 18.59
C ARG A 236 -6.21 3.02 17.87
N TYR A 237 -6.88 3.56 16.86
CA TYR A 237 -7.81 2.81 16.04
C TYR A 237 -7.09 1.82 15.10
N GLY A 238 -5.97 2.22 14.50
CA GLY A 238 -5.24 1.42 13.52
C GLY A 238 -4.29 0.36 14.11
N PHE A 239 -3.56 0.69 15.17
CA PHE A 239 -2.53 -0.17 15.77
C PHE A 239 -2.98 -0.89 17.05
N GLY A 240 -4.09 -0.46 17.66
CA GLY A 240 -4.65 -1.08 18.85
C GLY A 240 -3.98 -0.64 20.16
N SER A 241 -2.71 -0.97 20.40
CA SER A 241 -2.09 -0.72 21.72
C SER A 241 -1.40 0.64 21.85
N ASP A 242 -1.59 1.32 22.99
CA ASP A 242 -0.89 2.57 23.35
C ASP A 242 0.65 2.43 23.36
N ARG A 243 1.17 1.21 23.45
CA ARG A 243 2.61 0.94 23.38
C ARG A 243 3.11 1.03 21.93
N GLU A 244 2.41 0.42 20.99
CA GLU A 244 2.75 0.48 19.56
C GLU A 244 2.61 1.89 19.01
N VAL A 245 1.54 2.60 19.40
CA VAL A 245 1.35 4.01 19.03
C VAL A 245 2.53 4.88 19.49
N ARG A 246 2.98 4.70 20.73
CA ARG A 246 4.14 5.44 21.26
C ARG A 246 5.45 5.05 20.57
N ALA A 247 5.63 3.77 20.24
CA ALA A 247 6.81 3.29 19.53
C ALA A 247 6.89 3.91 18.12
N LEU A 248 5.78 3.92 17.38
CA LEU A 248 5.68 4.55 16.07
C LEU A 248 5.97 6.06 16.14
N ALA A 249 5.36 6.76 17.10
CA ALA A 249 5.59 8.19 17.28
C ALA A 249 7.07 8.49 17.59
N ALA A 250 7.72 7.67 18.42
CA ALA A 250 9.15 7.80 18.70
C ALA A 250 10.03 7.50 17.48
N GLU A 251 9.69 6.50 16.68
CA GLU A 251 10.38 6.17 15.43
C GLU A 251 10.33 7.32 14.43
N ILE A 252 9.15 7.91 14.22
CA ILE A 252 8.97 9.03 13.30
C ILE A 252 9.66 10.29 13.83
N ALA A 253 9.56 10.57 15.13
CA ALA A 253 10.28 11.67 15.75
C ALA A 253 11.80 11.55 15.56
N ALA A 254 12.36 10.34 15.56
CA ALA A 254 13.78 10.10 15.36
C ALA A 254 14.27 10.39 13.92
N LEU A 255 13.37 10.47 12.94
CA LEU A 255 13.74 10.85 11.56
C LEU A 255 14.19 12.31 11.48
N SER A 256 13.54 13.18 12.25
CA SER A 256 13.80 14.62 12.27
C SER A 256 15.26 14.92 12.65
N PRO A 257 16.01 15.69 11.84
CA PRO A 257 17.40 16.04 12.14
C PRO A 257 17.54 16.82 13.44
N ARG A 258 16.52 17.62 13.82
CA ARG A 258 16.48 18.36 15.09
C ARG A 258 16.57 17.43 16.29
N ASN A 259 15.82 16.34 16.26
CA ASN A 259 15.74 15.40 17.38
C ASN A 259 16.98 14.50 17.46
N ARG A 260 17.65 14.23 16.32
CA ARG A 260 18.94 13.53 16.29
C ARG A 260 20.09 14.31 16.93
N GLN A 261 20.09 15.65 16.81
CA GLN A 261 21.12 16.49 17.39
C GLN A 261 20.94 16.72 18.90
N GLY A 262 19.69 16.69 19.40
CA GLY A 262 19.38 16.89 20.83
C GLY A 262 19.60 15.66 21.73
N GLY A 263 19.74 14.46 21.17
CA GLY A 263 19.94 13.21 21.93
C GLY A 263 21.39 12.84 22.23
N GLY A 264 22.35 13.72 21.87
CA GLY A 264 23.80 13.50 22.03
C GLY A 264 24.49 14.46 22.99
N ALA A 265 23.74 15.16 23.85
CA ALA A 265 24.26 16.09 24.86
C ALA A 265 23.95 15.60 26.28
#